data_AF-A0A031FT84-F1
#
_entry.id   AF-A0A031FT84-F1
#
_cell.length_a   1.000
_cell.length_b   1.000
_cell.length_c   1.000
_cell.angle_alpha   90.00
_cell.angle_beta   90.00
_cell.angle_gamma   90.00
#
_symmetry.space_group_name_H-M   'P 1'
#
loop_
_entity.id
_entity.type
_entity.pdbx_description
1 polymer ?
#
loop_
_entity_poly.entity_id
_entity_poly.type
_entity_poly.pdbx_seq_one_letter_code
_entity_poly.pdbx_strand_id
1 'polypeptide(L)'
;MTAGVDAVIAALNDVDPYGLAPGEPDGAPSDEYAPEASELAGILAQQGSVSSQDVDRVWQHWFGDTLTGVIGASAMTAFVARLNELASAS
;
A
#
# COMPACT_ATOMS: atom_id res chain seq x y z
N MET A 1 11.63 -2.44 -14.84
CA MET A 1 10.35 -1.71 -15.03
C MET A 1 9.77 -1.41 -13.64
N THR A 2 8.81 -0.51 -13.49
CA THR A 2 8.34 -0.05 -12.16
C THR A 2 7.16 -0.89 -11.66
N ALA A 3 7.01 -1.08 -10.34
CA ALA A 3 5.88 -1.82 -9.77
C ALA A 3 4.54 -1.26 -10.26
N GLY A 4 3.66 -2.12 -10.77
CA GLY A 4 2.33 -1.73 -11.25
C GLY A 4 1.34 -1.49 -10.12
N VAL A 5 0.35 -0.61 -10.37
CA VAL A 5 -0.71 -0.26 -9.41
C VAL A 5 -1.40 -1.51 -8.84
N ASP A 6 -1.74 -2.49 -9.68
CA ASP A 6 -2.40 -3.73 -9.26
C ASP A 6 -1.59 -4.53 -8.23
N ALA A 7 -0.25 -4.53 -8.35
CA ALA A 7 0.61 -5.23 -7.40
C ALA A 7 0.65 -4.53 -6.04
N VAL A 8 0.54 -3.20 -6.03
CA VAL A 8 0.44 -2.40 -4.80
C VAL A 8 -0.95 -2.57 -4.18
N ILE A 9 -2.03 -2.60 -4.97
CA ILE A 9 -3.38 -2.91 -4.49
C ILE A 9 -3.41 -4.28 -3.81
N ALA A 10 -2.85 -5.32 -4.44
CA ALA A 10 -2.78 -6.65 -3.85
C ALA A 10 -2.04 -6.63 -2.49
N ALA A 11 -0.92 -5.91 -2.41
CA ALA A 11 -0.18 -5.78 -1.14
C ALA A 11 -0.97 -5.04 -0.05
N LEU A 12 -1.79 -4.04 -0.42
CA LEU A 12 -2.68 -3.34 0.52
C LEU A 12 -3.84 -4.22 0.98
N ASN A 13 -4.44 -4.99 0.05
CA ASN A 13 -5.50 -5.94 0.36
C ASN A 13 -5.03 -7.04 1.33
N ASP A 14 -3.80 -7.52 1.19
CA ASP A 14 -3.22 -8.49 2.12
C ASP A 14 -3.05 -7.95 3.55
N VAL A 15 -2.79 -6.64 3.67
CA VAL A 15 -2.68 -5.96 4.97
C VAL A 15 -4.06 -5.70 5.58
N ASP A 16 -5.06 -5.46 4.73
CA ASP A 16 -6.45 -5.13 5.08
C ASP A 16 -6.55 -4.13 6.26
N PRO A 17 -6.06 -2.88 6.09
CA PRO A 17 -5.90 -1.93 7.21
C PRO A 17 -7.16 -1.70 8.05
N TYR A 18 -8.34 -1.82 7.43
CA TYR A 18 -9.62 -1.56 8.07
C TYR A 18 -10.52 -2.81 8.20
N GLY A 19 -10.00 -4.00 7.87
CA GLY A 19 -10.78 -5.25 8.01
C GLY A 19 -11.96 -5.33 7.04
N LEU A 20 -11.80 -4.81 5.83
CA LEU A 20 -12.85 -4.68 4.81
C LEU A 20 -13.02 -5.96 3.97
N ALA A 21 -12.14 -6.95 4.13
CA ALA A 21 -12.14 -8.19 3.35
C ALA A 21 -12.26 -7.96 1.82
N PRO A 22 -11.36 -7.15 1.22
CA PRO A 22 -11.49 -6.73 -0.17
C PRO A 22 -11.52 -7.91 -1.15
N GLY A 23 -12.52 -7.93 -2.04
CA GLY A 23 -12.71 -8.98 -3.05
C GLY A 23 -13.55 -10.19 -2.60
N GLU A 24 -13.92 -10.27 -1.33
CA GLU A 24 -14.85 -11.29 -0.82
C GLU A 24 -16.32 -10.93 -1.15
N PRO A 25 -17.26 -11.90 -1.20
CA PRO A 25 -18.65 -11.67 -1.62
C PRO A 25 -19.41 -10.58 -0.85
N ASP A 26 -19.09 -10.40 0.44
CA ASP A 26 -19.68 -9.40 1.33
C ASP A 26 -18.66 -8.32 1.75
N GLY A 27 -17.47 -8.32 1.13
CA GLY A 27 -16.39 -7.38 1.43
C GLY A 27 -16.42 -6.13 0.56
N ALA A 28 -15.44 -5.25 0.77
CA ALA A 28 -15.21 -4.11 -0.11
C ALA A 28 -14.77 -4.57 -1.53
N PRO A 29 -14.91 -3.71 -2.55
CA PRO A 29 -14.30 -3.93 -3.85
C PRO A 29 -12.80 -4.26 -3.76
N SER A 30 -12.29 -5.09 -4.66
CA SER A 30 -10.86 -5.46 -4.67
C SER A 30 -9.93 -4.29 -5.01
N ASP A 31 -10.47 -3.21 -5.56
CA ASP A 31 -9.78 -1.99 -5.94
C ASP A 31 -10.04 -0.81 -4.96
N GLU A 32 -10.53 -1.12 -3.75
CA GLU A 32 -10.87 -0.11 -2.72
C GLU A 32 -9.74 0.89 -2.47
N TYR A 33 -8.48 0.44 -2.50
CA TYR A 33 -7.28 1.27 -2.27
C TYR A 33 -6.58 1.74 -3.55
N ALA A 34 -7.28 1.77 -4.69
CA ALA A 34 -6.68 2.15 -5.97
C ALA A 34 -6.02 3.55 -5.99
N PRO A 35 -6.61 4.60 -5.37
CA PRO A 35 -5.98 5.93 -5.35
C PRO A 35 -4.63 5.94 -4.63
N GLU A 36 -4.55 5.34 -3.44
CA GLU A 36 -3.35 5.25 -2.62
C GLU A 36 -2.30 4.37 -3.30
N ALA A 37 -2.74 3.24 -3.86
CA ALA A 37 -1.88 2.33 -4.59
C ALA A 37 -1.26 3.00 -5.82
N SER A 38 -2.01 3.84 -6.53
CA SER A 38 -1.50 4.59 -7.67
C SER A 38 -0.41 5.58 -7.26
N GLU A 39 -0.58 6.29 -6.15
CA GLU A 39 0.44 7.22 -5.64
C GLU A 39 1.70 6.49 -5.18
N LEU A 40 1.55 5.41 -4.42
CA LEU A 40 2.69 4.59 -3.98
C LEU A 40 3.45 3.95 -5.14
N ALA A 41 2.73 3.43 -6.15
CA ALA A 41 3.34 2.94 -7.38
C ALA A 41 4.11 4.06 -8.11
N GLY A 42 3.57 5.28 -8.13
CA GLY A 42 4.25 6.45 -8.67
C GLY A 42 5.53 6.82 -7.91
N ILE A 43 5.55 6.69 -6.58
CA ILE A 43 6.74 6.91 -5.76
C ILE A 43 7.79 5.82 -6.03
N LEU A 44 7.39 4.55 -6.00
CA LEU A 44 8.25 3.41 -6.35
C LEU A 44 8.86 3.60 -7.74
N ALA A 45 8.07 4.10 -8.70
CA ALA A 45 8.51 4.32 -10.05
C ALA A 45 9.59 5.39 -10.20
N GLN A 46 9.48 6.46 -9.40
CA GLN A 46 10.40 7.60 -9.47
C GLN A 46 11.65 7.39 -8.62
N GLN A 47 11.52 6.73 -7.47
CA GLN A 47 12.57 6.65 -6.45
C GLN A 47 13.22 5.25 -6.38
N GLY A 48 12.58 4.22 -6.93
CA GLY A 48 13.01 2.83 -6.82
C GLY A 48 12.71 2.17 -5.46
N SER A 49 12.19 2.94 -4.49
CA SER A 49 11.81 2.47 -3.16
C SER A 49 10.81 3.42 -2.50
N VAL A 50 10.10 2.94 -1.47
CA VAL A 50 9.35 3.76 -0.51
C VAL A 50 9.90 3.58 0.90
N SER A 51 9.79 4.63 1.71
CA SER A 51 9.96 4.57 3.17
C SER A 51 8.60 4.48 3.88
N SER A 52 8.60 4.12 5.17
CA SER A 52 7.38 4.18 6.00
C SER A 52 6.81 5.60 6.08
N GLN A 53 7.65 6.64 6.01
CA GLN A 53 7.18 8.03 6.00
C GLN A 53 6.48 8.40 4.69
N ASP A 54 6.91 7.86 3.55
CA ASP A 54 6.22 8.06 2.27
C ASP A 54 4.84 7.40 2.30
N VAL A 55 4.78 6.17 2.84
CA VAL A 55 3.51 5.45 3.01
C VAL A 55 2.57 6.19 3.95
N ASP A 56 3.04 6.61 5.12
CA ASP A 56 2.23 7.38 6.06
C ASP A 56 1.76 8.71 5.50
N ARG A 57 2.58 9.37 4.66
CA ARG A 57 2.20 10.63 4.01
C ARG A 57 1.10 10.42 2.98
N VAL A 58 1.18 9.38 2.16
CA VAL A 58 0.10 9.01 1.23
C VAL A 58 -1.15 8.67 2.02
N TRP A 59 -1.05 7.82 3.04
CA TRP A 59 -2.21 7.42 3.84
C TRP A 59 -2.89 8.61 4.52
N GLN A 60 -2.10 9.52 5.09
CA GLN A 60 -2.62 10.72 5.73
C GLN A 60 -3.28 11.68 4.73
N HIS A 61 -2.83 11.69 3.48
CA HIS A 61 -3.47 12.50 2.44
C HIS A 61 -4.91 12.06 2.18
N TRP A 62 -5.16 10.74 2.12
CA TRP A 62 -6.45 10.18 1.75
C TRP A 62 -7.39 9.93 2.94
N PHE A 63 -6.85 9.44 4.05
CA PHE A 63 -7.65 9.04 5.22
C PHE A 63 -7.50 9.99 6.43
N GLY A 64 -6.52 10.89 6.43
CA GLY A 64 -6.22 11.78 7.57
C GLY A 64 -5.41 11.11 8.70
N ASP A 65 -5.26 9.80 8.67
CA ASP A 65 -4.49 8.99 9.62
C ASP A 65 -3.16 8.51 9.02
N THR A 66 -2.20 8.12 9.87
CA THR A 66 -1.01 7.40 9.41
C THR A 66 -1.31 5.91 9.32
N LEU A 67 -0.87 5.24 8.24
CA LEU A 67 -1.08 3.80 8.12
C LEU A 67 -0.36 3.05 9.26
N THR A 68 0.83 3.50 9.66
CA THR A 68 1.54 2.97 10.84
C THR A 68 0.69 3.03 12.11
N GLY A 69 -0.13 4.07 12.27
CA GLY A 69 -1.05 4.20 13.40
C GLY A 69 -2.18 3.17 13.37
N VAL A 70 -2.62 2.78 12.16
CA VAL A 70 -3.70 1.81 11.93
C VAL A 70 -3.21 0.36 12.11
N ILE A 71 -2.10 0.00 11.45
CA ILE A 71 -1.63 -1.40 11.38
C ILE A 71 -0.49 -1.73 12.34
N GLY A 72 0.12 -0.71 12.96
CA GLY A 72 1.27 -0.83 13.85
C GLY A 72 2.62 -0.94 13.12
N ALA A 73 3.71 -0.63 13.84
CA ALA A 73 5.05 -0.49 13.28
C ALA A 73 5.62 -1.78 12.65
N SER A 74 5.32 -2.95 13.24
CA SER A 74 5.80 -4.23 12.72
C SER A 74 5.16 -4.58 11.37
N ALA A 75 3.84 -4.40 11.24
CA ALA A 75 3.14 -4.60 9.98
C ALA A 75 3.57 -3.58 8.93
N MET A 76 3.74 -2.31 9.31
CA MET A 76 4.30 -1.28 8.44
C MET A 76 5.69 -1.65 7.90
N THR A 77 6.57 -2.17 8.76
CA THR A 77 7.92 -2.59 8.35
C THR A 77 7.85 -3.71 7.31
N ALA A 78 7.00 -4.71 7.53
CA ALA A 78 6.79 -5.81 6.59
C ALA A 78 6.17 -5.33 5.27
N PHE A 79 5.19 -4.42 5.34
CA PHE A 79 4.53 -3.84 4.18
C PHE A 79 5.50 -3.04 3.30
N VAL A 80 6.31 -2.16 3.89
CA VAL A 80 7.34 -1.40 3.16
C VAL A 80 8.38 -2.32 2.51
N ALA A 81 8.82 -3.37 3.21
CA ALA A 81 9.72 -4.36 2.64
C ALA A 81 9.08 -5.03 1.41
N ARG A 82 7.80 -5.42 1.50
CA ARG A 82 7.05 -6.01 0.41
C ARG A 82 6.92 -5.07 -0.79
N LEU A 83 6.60 -3.79 -0.58
CA LEU A 83 6.53 -2.80 -1.66
C LEU A 83 7.87 -2.62 -2.38
N ASN A 84 8.97 -2.61 -1.63
CA ASN A 84 10.31 -2.46 -2.19
C ASN A 84 10.78 -3.72 -2.97
N GLU A 85 10.31 -4.91 -2.60
CA GLU A 85 10.51 -6.12 -3.40
C GLU A 85 9.83 -6.03 -4.77
N LEU A 86 8.63 -5.44 -4.85
CA LEU A 86 7.90 -5.27 -6.12
C LEU A 86 8.69 -4.41 -7.13
N ALA A 87 9.39 -3.37 -6.64
CA ALA A 87 10.26 -2.54 -7.47
C ALA A 87 11.56 -3.26 -7.88
N SER A 88 12.02 -4.22 -7.08
CA SER A 88 13.27 -4.96 -7.32
C SER A 88 13.10 -6.19 -8.22
N ALA A 89 11.89 -6.75 -8.27
CA ALA A 89 11.57 -7.96 -9.05
C ALA A 89 11.35 -7.69 -10.55
N SER A 90 11.79 -6.54 -11.06
CA SER A 90 11.41 -5.98 -12.37
C SER A 90 12.58 -5.43 -13.20
#